data_AF-A0A2V9A8L5-F1
#
_entry.id   AF-A0A2V9A8L5-F1
#
_cell.length_a   1.000
_cell.length_b   1.000
_cell.length_c   1.000
_cell.angle_alpha   90.00
_cell.angle_beta   90.00
_cell.angle_gamma   90.00
#
_symmetry.space_group_name_H-M   'P 1'
#
loop_
_entity.id
_entity.type
_entity.pdbx_description
1 polymer ?
#
loop_
_entity_poly.entity_id
_entity_poly.type
_entity_poly.pdbx_seq_one_letter_code
_entity_poly.pdbx_strand_id
1 'polypeptide(L)'
;MHGNTHRFILSLILGLLLFNTRSAAQSFSFASIDVHCAAATTCPAGLVPGQVASQTGARGINARGDIVGFYVAAGKQHGFLLKDGQFTSIDFPVAKVRATIANGINPQGEIVGQYTLPVNSDPNVSDGSPLYCPPDLPTTPP
;
A
#
# COMPACT_ATOMS: atom_id res chain seq x y z
N MET A 1 34.82 -62.83 0.35
CA MET A 1 33.90 -61.80 0.89
C MET A 1 34.31 -60.37 0.47
N HIS A 2 34.73 -60.16 -0.78
CA HIS A 2 35.41 -58.91 -1.22
C HIS A 2 34.62 -58.06 -2.22
N GLY A 3 33.32 -58.31 -2.41
CA GLY A 3 32.51 -57.70 -3.49
C GLY A 3 31.45 -56.67 -3.07
N ASN A 4 31.14 -56.52 -1.77
CA ASN A 4 30.00 -55.73 -1.32
C ASN A 4 30.36 -54.35 -0.75
N THR A 5 31.60 -54.11 -0.34
CA THR A 5 32.02 -52.82 0.23
C THR A 5 32.05 -51.68 -0.80
N HIS A 6 32.44 -51.95 -2.05
CA HIS A 6 32.47 -50.92 -3.09
C HIS A 6 31.07 -50.45 -3.52
N ARG A 7 30.06 -51.34 -3.52
CA ARG A 7 28.68 -50.99 -3.95
C ARG A 7 27.94 -50.16 -2.89
N PHE A 8 28.24 -50.39 -1.61
CA PHE A 8 27.70 -49.57 -0.52
C PHE A 8 28.31 -48.17 -0.46
N ILE A 9 29.63 -48.03 -0.67
CA ILE A 9 30.31 -46.73 -0.63
C ILE A 9 29.89 -45.84 -1.81
N LEU A 10 29.74 -46.39 -3.02
CA LEU A 10 29.29 -45.64 -4.20
C LEU A 10 27.86 -45.09 -4.03
N SER A 11 26.98 -45.87 -3.40
CA SER A 11 25.58 -45.50 -3.18
C SER A 11 25.44 -44.38 -2.13
N LEU A 12 26.32 -44.36 -1.12
CA LEU A 12 26.35 -43.32 -0.09
C LEU A 12 26.85 -41.97 -0.65
N ILE A 13 27.85 -42.00 -1.53
CA ILE A 13 28.43 -40.80 -2.17
C ILE A 13 27.44 -40.21 -3.18
N LEU A 14 26.75 -41.04 -3.97
CA LEU A 14 25.74 -40.57 -4.91
C LEU A 14 24.50 -40.01 -4.20
N GLY A 15 24.13 -40.57 -3.05
CA GLY A 15 23.10 -40.02 -2.16
C GLY A 15 23.44 -38.64 -1.63
N LEU A 16 24.65 -38.40 -1.12
CA LEU A 16 25.09 -37.08 -0.63
C LEU A 16 25.15 -36.01 -1.74
N LEU A 17 25.40 -36.41 -3.00
CA LEU A 17 25.42 -35.49 -4.14
C LEU A 17 24.01 -35.06 -4.59
N LEU A 18 22.99 -35.91 -4.36
CA LEU A 18 21.60 -35.65 -4.75
C LEU A 18 20.80 -34.82 -3.73
N PHE A 19 21.28 -34.66 -2.50
CA PHE A 19 20.66 -33.80 -1.47
C PHE A 19 21.26 -32.38 -1.39
N ASN A 20 22.09 -31.98 -2.36
CA ASN A 20 22.68 -30.63 -2.43
C ASN A 20 21.84 -29.63 -3.24
N THR A 21 20.52 -29.82 -3.32
CA THR A 21 19.65 -28.68 -3.66
C THR A 21 19.65 -27.75 -2.46
N ARG A 22 20.59 -26.81 -2.42
CA ARG A 22 20.48 -25.64 -1.55
C ARG A 22 19.12 -25.03 -1.87
N SER A 23 18.17 -25.09 -0.93
CA SER A 23 17.10 -24.10 -0.91
C SER A 23 17.80 -22.75 -0.78
N ALA A 24 18.10 -22.12 -1.91
CA ALA A 24 18.56 -20.75 -1.93
C ALA A 24 17.34 -19.93 -1.52
N ALA A 25 17.28 -19.53 -0.25
CA ALA A 25 16.33 -18.52 0.17
C ALA A 25 16.53 -17.32 -0.77
N GLN A 26 15.49 -16.96 -1.53
CA GLN A 26 15.54 -15.75 -2.35
C GLN A 26 15.80 -14.58 -1.39
N SER A 27 16.90 -13.87 -1.63
CA SER A 27 17.16 -12.62 -0.91
C SER A 27 16.21 -11.57 -1.44
N PHE A 28 15.46 -10.93 -0.54
CA PHE A 28 14.63 -9.78 -0.87
C PHE A 28 15.21 -8.54 -0.21
N SER A 29 15.21 -7.43 -0.94
CA SER A 29 15.46 -6.10 -0.37
C SER A 29 14.12 -5.45 -0.06
N PHE A 30 13.98 -4.89 1.13
CA PHE A 30 12.82 -4.06 1.49
C PHE A 30 13.26 -2.60 1.56
N ALA A 31 12.41 -1.71 1.07
CA ALA A 31 12.52 -0.28 1.30
C ALA A 31 11.36 0.14 2.21
N SER A 32 11.66 0.81 3.32
CA SER A 32 10.61 1.44 4.14
C SER A 32 10.08 2.69 3.45
N ILE A 33 8.80 2.98 3.66
CA ILE A 33 8.19 4.26 3.27
C ILE A 33 7.84 4.99 4.56
N ASP A 34 8.78 5.80 5.02
CA ASP A 34 8.62 6.62 6.22
C ASP A 34 8.17 8.03 5.83
N VAL A 35 7.00 8.43 6.30
CA VAL A 35 6.46 9.76 6.04
C VAL A 35 6.85 10.66 7.20
N HIS A 36 7.90 11.47 7.02
CA HIS A 36 8.38 12.42 8.01
C HIS A 36 8.39 13.86 7.49
N CYS A 37 8.48 14.83 8.41
CA CYS A 37 8.83 16.21 8.05
C CYS A 37 10.15 16.60 8.73
N ALA A 38 11.24 16.65 7.96
CA ALA A 38 12.59 16.79 8.51
C ALA A 38 12.93 18.20 9.04
N ALA A 39 12.85 19.25 8.21
CA ALA A 39 13.35 20.58 8.60
C ALA A 39 12.72 21.80 7.86
N ALA A 40 11.51 21.64 7.32
CA ALA A 40 10.64 22.69 6.77
C ALA A 40 11.01 23.32 5.41
N THR A 41 10.18 23.02 4.42
CA THR A 41 9.66 24.04 3.47
C THR A 41 8.21 23.70 3.09
N THR A 42 7.83 22.42 3.11
CA THR A 42 6.43 21.96 3.06
C THR A 42 6.36 20.57 3.71
N CYS A 43 5.51 20.37 4.72
CA CYS A 43 5.31 19.05 5.33
C CYS A 43 4.14 18.32 4.65
N PRO A 44 4.16 16.97 4.62
CA PRO A 44 2.94 16.20 4.35
C PRO A 44 1.77 16.66 5.24
N ALA A 45 0.55 16.58 4.72
CA ALA A 45 -0.65 16.98 5.45
C ALA A 45 -0.73 16.30 6.83
N GLY A 46 -1.03 17.07 7.86
CA GLY A 46 -1.13 16.59 9.24
C GLY A 46 0.20 16.47 10.00
N LEU A 47 1.35 16.76 9.37
CA LEU A 47 2.67 16.78 10.03
C LEU A 47 3.21 18.21 10.17
N VAL A 48 3.98 18.44 11.23
CA VAL A 48 4.84 19.61 11.42
C VAL A 48 6.32 19.19 11.48
N PRO A 49 7.29 20.13 11.35
CA PRO A 49 8.71 19.79 11.40
C PRO A 49 9.07 19.00 12.66
N GLY A 50 9.87 17.94 12.48
CA GLY A 50 10.25 17.00 13.52
C GLY A 50 9.26 15.86 13.76
N GLN A 51 8.11 15.81 13.06
CA GLN A 51 7.15 14.73 13.19
C GLN A 51 7.32 13.63 12.13
N VAL A 52 6.87 12.44 12.51
CA VAL A 52 6.74 11.24 11.66
C VAL A 52 5.30 10.76 11.75
N ALA A 53 4.75 10.26 10.65
CA ALA A 53 3.45 9.60 10.64
C ALA A 53 3.45 8.39 11.58
N SER A 54 2.34 8.18 12.29
CA SER A 54 2.21 7.05 13.24
C SER A 54 1.96 5.71 12.55
N GLN A 55 1.56 5.74 11.27
CA GLN A 55 1.35 4.57 10.44
C GLN A 55 1.52 4.96 8.98
N THR A 56 2.15 4.09 8.19
CA THR A 56 2.18 4.16 6.73
C THR A 56 1.82 2.80 6.16
N GLY A 57 0.98 2.77 5.13
CA GLY A 57 0.63 1.55 4.43
C GLY A 57 0.55 1.78 2.92
N ALA A 58 1.44 1.13 2.16
CA ALA A 58 1.33 1.03 0.71
C ALA A 58 0.19 0.07 0.34
N ARG A 59 -0.61 0.44 -0.67
CA ARG A 59 -1.77 -0.35 -1.13
C ARG A 59 -1.70 -0.72 -2.60
N GLY A 60 -1.13 0.14 -3.43
CA GLY A 60 -1.02 -0.10 -4.87
C GLY A 60 0.33 0.36 -5.41
N ILE A 61 0.81 -0.33 -6.44
CA ILE A 61 1.99 0.04 -7.22
C ILE A 61 1.71 -0.23 -8.69
N ASN A 62 2.09 0.69 -9.58
CA ASN A 62 1.99 0.47 -11.02
C ASN A 62 3.34 0.06 -11.64
N ALA A 63 3.35 -0.25 -12.94
CA ALA A 63 4.54 -0.71 -13.66
C ALA A 63 5.70 0.30 -13.71
N ARG A 64 5.47 1.59 -13.42
CA ARG A 64 6.54 2.59 -13.29
C ARG A 64 7.17 2.63 -11.90
N GLY A 65 6.58 1.94 -10.92
CA GLY A 65 6.97 2.06 -9.52
C GLY A 65 6.31 3.22 -8.80
N ASP A 66 5.27 3.86 -9.36
CA ASP A 66 4.46 4.82 -8.62
C ASP A 66 3.68 4.06 -7.54
N ILE A 67 3.80 4.48 -6.28
CA ILE A 67 3.18 3.80 -5.13
C ILE A 67 2.08 4.69 -4.57
N VAL A 68 0.93 4.10 -4.29
CA VAL A 68 -0.17 4.76 -3.57
C VAL A 68 -0.50 4.03 -2.29
N GLY A 69 -1.05 4.76 -1.34
CA GLY A 69 -1.45 4.19 -0.07
C GLY A 69 -2.05 5.21 0.87
N PHE A 70 -1.77 5.04 2.15
CA PHE A 70 -2.19 5.95 3.19
C PHE A 70 -1.11 6.13 4.27
N TYR A 71 -1.22 7.23 5.01
CA TYR A 71 -0.48 7.45 6.24
C TYR A 71 -1.39 8.10 7.30
N VAL A 72 -1.03 7.95 8.57
CA VAL A 72 -1.77 8.51 9.70
C VAL A 72 -0.96 9.64 10.33
N ALA A 73 -1.54 10.83 10.36
CA ALA A 73 -0.96 12.03 10.95
C ALA A 73 -2.07 12.86 11.62
N ALA A 74 -1.76 13.48 12.76
CA ALA A 74 -2.74 14.24 13.56
C ALA A 74 -4.09 13.52 13.81
N GLY A 75 -4.06 12.18 13.93
CA GLY A 75 -5.27 11.35 14.13
C GLY A 75 -6.16 11.18 12.89
N LYS A 76 -5.75 11.67 11.72
CA LYS A 76 -6.46 11.52 10.44
C LYS A 76 -5.66 10.59 9.51
N GLN A 77 -6.39 9.81 8.71
CA GLN A 77 -5.79 9.03 7.64
C GLN A 77 -5.80 9.84 6.34
N HIS A 78 -4.61 10.05 5.77
CA HIS A 78 -4.39 10.76 4.52
C HIS A 78 -3.96 9.74 3.46
N GLY A 79 -4.38 9.94 2.21
CA GLY A 79 -3.85 9.20 1.08
C GLY A 79 -2.46 9.72 0.71
N PHE A 80 -1.68 8.93 -0.04
CA PHE A 80 -0.46 9.45 -0.66
C PHE A 80 -0.22 8.87 -2.04
N LEU A 81 0.59 9.60 -2.81
CA LEU A 81 1.31 9.14 -3.99
C LEU A 81 2.81 9.35 -3.76
N LEU A 82 3.60 8.31 -3.95
CA LEU A 82 5.06 8.38 -4.06
C LEU A 82 5.41 8.11 -5.52
N LYS A 83 5.88 9.15 -6.21
CA LYS A 83 6.23 9.10 -7.64
C LYS A 83 7.59 9.73 -7.85
N ASP A 84 8.50 9.02 -8.49
CA ASP A 84 9.86 9.50 -8.78
C ASP A 84 10.58 10.05 -7.53
N GLY A 85 10.36 9.41 -6.36
CA GLY A 85 10.89 9.83 -5.06
C GLY A 85 10.18 11.03 -4.42
N GLN A 86 9.19 11.63 -5.08
CA GLN A 86 8.41 12.75 -4.57
C GLN A 86 7.15 12.24 -3.87
N PHE A 87 6.98 12.64 -2.62
CA PHE A 87 5.80 12.32 -1.82
C PHE A 87 4.74 13.41 -1.96
N THR A 88 3.51 13.01 -2.28
CA THR A 88 2.35 13.91 -2.37
C THR A 88 1.22 13.38 -1.49
N SER A 89 0.73 14.21 -0.57
CA SER A 89 -0.48 13.89 0.19
C SER A 89 -1.71 13.99 -0.70
N ILE A 90 -2.63 13.04 -0.56
CA ILE A 90 -3.93 13.02 -1.24
C ILE A 90 -5.02 13.08 -0.18
N ASP A 91 -5.82 14.14 -0.21
CA ASP A 91 -7.01 14.27 0.61
C ASP A 91 -8.23 14.45 -0.28
N PHE A 92 -9.31 13.74 0.04
CA PHE A 92 -10.58 13.94 -0.64
C PHE A 92 -11.08 15.37 -0.35
N PRO A 93 -11.44 16.17 -1.37
CA PRO A 93 -11.58 17.62 -1.25
C PRO A 93 -12.94 18.05 -0.70
N VAL A 94 -13.33 17.50 0.45
CA VAL A 94 -14.57 17.85 1.15
C VAL A 94 -14.29 18.17 2.62
N ALA A 95 -15.17 18.98 3.19
CA ALA A 95 -15.07 19.32 4.61
C ALA A 95 -15.24 18.06 5.49
N LYS A 96 -14.57 18.04 6.64
CA LYS A 96 -14.72 17.03 7.69
C LYS A 96 -14.33 15.59 7.31
N VAL A 97 -13.71 15.33 6.16
CA VAL A 97 -13.21 14.00 5.80
C VAL A 97 -12.32 13.43 6.92
N ARG A 98 -12.66 12.21 7.38
CA ARG A 98 -11.95 11.48 8.44
C ARG A 98 -10.83 10.60 7.92
N ALA A 99 -11.00 10.07 6.71
CA ALA A 99 -10.00 9.22 6.07
C ALA A 99 -10.04 9.42 4.56
N THR A 100 -8.86 9.50 3.96
CA THR A 100 -8.64 9.33 2.52
C THR A 100 -7.70 8.16 2.33
N ILE A 101 -8.04 7.23 1.45
CA ILE A 101 -7.23 6.03 1.21
C ILE A 101 -7.12 5.81 -0.29
N ALA A 102 -5.91 5.87 -0.83
CA ALA A 102 -5.65 5.44 -2.20
C ALA A 102 -5.39 3.93 -2.20
N ASN A 103 -6.25 3.16 -2.86
CA ASN A 103 -6.22 1.70 -2.85
C ASN A 103 -5.50 1.11 -4.08
N GLY A 104 -5.56 1.79 -5.22
CA GLY A 104 -5.00 1.29 -6.47
C GLY A 104 -4.58 2.42 -7.39
N ILE A 105 -3.61 2.13 -8.25
CA ILE A 105 -3.10 3.04 -9.28
C ILE A 105 -2.84 2.24 -10.56
N ASN A 106 -3.27 2.76 -11.70
CA ASN A 106 -3.02 2.11 -12.99
C ASN A 106 -1.77 2.70 -13.69
N PRO A 107 -1.34 2.12 -14.83
CA PRO A 107 -0.23 2.65 -15.61
C PRO A 107 -0.50 4.02 -16.22
N GLN A 108 -1.69 4.59 -16.19
CA GLN A 108 -1.95 5.96 -16.63
C GLN A 108 -1.78 6.96 -15.48
N GLY A 109 -1.60 6.47 -14.24
CA GLY A 109 -1.51 7.29 -13.04
C GLY A 109 -2.88 7.63 -12.44
N GLU A 110 -3.95 6.98 -12.91
CA GLU A 110 -5.28 7.13 -12.35
C GLU A 110 -5.36 6.36 -11.03
N ILE A 111 -5.88 7.01 -10.00
CA ILE A 111 -5.91 6.50 -8.62
C ILE A 111 -7.35 6.24 -8.23
N VAL A 112 -7.63 5.04 -7.74
CA VAL A 112 -8.91 4.66 -7.14
C VAL A 112 -8.74 4.45 -5.64
N GLY A 113 -9.82 4.67 -4.90
CA GLY A 113 -9.75 4.69 -3.45
C GLY A 113 -11.09 4.83 -2.77
N GLN A 114 -11.04 5.13 -1.49
CA GLN A 114 -12.20 5.38 -0.65
C GLN A 114 -11.91 6.54 0.29
N TYR A 115 -12.98 7.21 0.71
CA TYR A 115 -12.93 8.21 1.76
C TYR A 115 -14.02 7.91 2.79
N THR A 116 -13.84 8.44 4.00
CA THR A 116 -14.82 8.31 5.07
C THR A 116 -15.17 9.69 5.60
N LEU A 117 -16.46 9.97 5.68
CA LEU A 117 -16.99 11.16 6.33
C LEU A 117 -17.56 10.80 7.71
N PRO A 118 -17.72 11.80 8.60
CA PRO A 118 -18.51 11.60 9.81
C PRO A 118 -19.94 11.25 9.40
N VAL A 119 -20.59 10.35 10.13
CA VAL A 119 -22.02 10.10 9.93
C VAL A 119 -22.78 11.40 10.22
N ASN A 120 -23.53 11.91 9.23
CA ASN A 120 -24.56 12.90 9.43
C ASN A 120 -25.85 12.18 9.83
N SER A 121 -26.26 12.30 11.10
CA SER A 121 -27.58 11.80 11.53
C SER A 121 -28.74 12.67 11.04
N ASP A 122 -28.43 13.85 10.47
CA ASP A 122 -29.41 14.75 9.87
C ASP A 122 -29.39 14.58 8.33
N PRO A 123 -30.45 14.01 7.73
CA PRO A 123 -30.54 13.81 6.28
C PRO A 123 -30.60 15.13 5.50
N ASN A 124 -30.79 16.28 6.17
CA ASN A 124 -30.86 17.59 5.52
C ASN A 124 -29.51 18.34 5.51
N VAL A 125 -28.47 17.80 6.15
CA VAL A 125 -27.13 18.41 6.14
C VAL A 125 -26.33 17.83 4.98
N SER A 126 -26.11 18.66 3.95
CA SER A 126 -25.06 18.40 2.96
C SER A 126 -23.71 18.49 3.66
N ASP A 127 -23.07 17.34 3.90
CA ASP A 127 -21.72 17.25 4.45
C ASP A 127 -20.64 17.46 3.39
N GLY A 128 -21.03 17.91 2.20
CA GLY A 128 -20.15 18.03 1.04
C GLY A 128 -19.85 16.68 0.38
N SER A 129 -20.45 15.56 0.82
CA SER A 129 -20.46 14.33 0.03
C SER A 129 -21.04 14.66 -1.34
N PRO A 130 -20.34 14.38 -2.46
CA PRO A 130 -21.03 14.27 -3.73
C PRO A 130 -22.10 13.19 -3.53
N LEU A 131 -23.37 13.56 -3.67
CA LEU A 131 -24.46 12.60 -3.71
C LEU A 131 -24.18 11.67 -4.88
N TYR A 132 -23.50 10.56 -4.64
CA TYR A 132 -23.39 9.47 -5.61
C TYR A 132 -24.67 8.62 -5.52
N CYS A 133 -25.82 9.30 -5.59
CA CYS A 133 -27.00 8.70 -6.16
C CYS A 133 -26.94 9.05 -7.65
N PRO A 134 -26.65 8.10 -8.56
CA PRO A 134 -26.93 8.33 -9.96
C PRO A 134 -28.42 8.71 -10.03
N PRO A 135 -28.78 9.89 -10.57
CA PRO A 135 -30.19 10.27 -10.72
C PRO A 135 -30.97 9.30 -11.63
N ASP A 136 -30.28 8.38 -12.32
CA ASP A 136 -30.81 7.57 -13.41
C ASP A 136 -30.72 6.05 -13.18
N LEU A 137 -30.92 5.56 -11.95
CA LEU A 137 -31.22 4.12 -11.79
C LEU A 137 -32.66 3.87 -12.27
N PRO A 138 -32.88 3.05 -13.33
CA PRO A 138 -34.22 2.75 -13.81
C PRO A 138 -35.03 2.13 -12.66
N THR A 139 -36.13 2.78 -12.29
CA THR A 139 -37.02 2.34 -11.20
C THR A 139 -37.93 1.17 -11.60
N THR A 140 -37.68 0.53 -12.73
CA THR A 140 -38.48 -0.59 -13.23
C THR A 140 -37.58 -1.77 -13.57
N PRO A 141 -37.80 -2.96 -12.95
CA PRO A 141 -37.15 -4.19 -13.40
C PRO A 141 -37.72 -4.62 -14.76
N PRO A 142 -36.96 -5.41 -15.56
CA PRO A 142 -37.37 -5.89 -16.87
C PRO A 142 -38.60 -6.81 -16.83
#